data_AF-A0A2Z6R6A9-F1
#
_entry.id   AF-A0A2Z6R6A9-F1
#
_cell.length_a   1.000
_cell.length_b   1.000
_cell.length_c   1.000
_cell.angle_alpha   90.00
_cell.angle_beta   90.00
_cell.angle_gamma   90.00
#
_symmetry.space_group_name_H-M   'P 1'
#
loop_
_entity.id
_entity.type
_entity.pdbx_description
1 polymer ?
#
loop_
_entity_poly.entity_id
_entity_poly.type
_entity_poly.pdbx_seq_one_letter_code
_entity_poly.pdbx_strand_id
1 'polypeptide(L)'
;MENWFTVRDVKEHKRNAAIWKQQNTEEDRRQHISETHVRWSEMLRLPYYDLIRHLVVDPMHNLFLGIAQWIIKKLWIEGNKISKADLEIMERKAKGTKIPADLG
;
A
#
# COMPACT_ATOMS: atom_id res chain seq x y z
N MET A 1 22.68 -0.39 -9.64
CA MET A 1 21.26 -0.38 -9.23
C MET A 1 20.55 0.57 -10.18
N GLU A 2 20.09 0.05 -11.31
CA GLU A 2 19.21 0.80 -12.22
C GLU A 2 17.93 1.18 -11.48
N ASN A 3 17.29 2.29 -11.89
CA ASN A 3 16.14 2.96 -11.28
C ASN A 3 15.05 2.00 -10.74
N TRP A 4 15.25 1.43 -9.55
CA TRP A 4 14.32 0.49 -8.93
C TRP A 4 13.01 1.16 -8.51
N PHE A 5 13.01 2.49 -8.45
CA PHE A 5 11.85 3.31 -8.16
C PHE A 5 11.78 4.50 -9.11
N THR A 6 10.63 4.66 -9.77
CA THR A 6 10.31 5.84 -10.58
C THR A 6 9.10 6.53 -9.95
N VAL A 7 9.26 7.79 -9.57
CA VAL A 7 8.17 8.61 -9.01
C VAL A 7 7.10 8.78 -10.09
N ARG A 8 5.86 8.39 -9.80
CA ARG A 8 4.73 8.62 -10.70
C ARG A 8 4.34 10.11 -10.68
N ASP A 9 4.01 10.66 -11.85
CA ASP A 9 3.46 12.02 -11.96
C ASP A 9 1.94 12.02 -11.67
N VAL A 10 1.51 12.94 -10.80
CA VAL A 10 0.11 13.12 -10.40
C VAL A 10 -0.75 13.56 -11.58
N LYS A 11 -0.22 14.43 -12.44
CA LYS A 11 -0.97 14.93 -13.61
C LYS A 11 -1.19 13.81 -14.61
N GLU A 12 -0.14 13.03 -14.89
CA GLU A 12 -0.24 11.81 -15.69
C GLU A 12 -1.25 10.82 -15.11
N HIS A 13 -1.19 10.54 -13.80
CA HIS A 13 -2.13 9.64 -13.15
C HIS A 13 -3.58 10.12 -13.27
N LYS A 14 -3.85 11.41 -13.06
CA LYS A 14 -5.20 12.00 -13.23
C LYS A 14 -5.69 11.89 -14.68
N ARG A 15 -4.81 12.12 -15.67
CA ARG A 15 -5.15 11.93 -17.09
C ARG A 15 -5.50 10.48 -17.39
N ASN A 16 -4.66 9.53 -16.98
CA ASN A 16 -4.90 8.11 -17.21
C ASN A 16 -6.18 7.63 -16.53
N ALA A 17 -6.50 8.13 -15.34
CA ALA A 17 -7.76 7.83 -14.66
C ALA A 17 -8.97 8.40 -15.39
N ALA A 18 -8.86 9.62 -15.96
CA ALA A 18 -9.94 10.21 -16.75
C ALA A 18 -10.18 9.44 -18.05
N ILE A 19 -9.11 9.02 -18.74
CA ILE A 19 -9.19 8.16 -19.94
C ILE A 19 -9.87 6.84 -19.59
N TRP A 20 -9.50 6.21 -18.48
CA TRP A 20 -10.14 4.98 -18.01
C TRP A 20 -11.66 5.16 -17.80
N LYS A 21 -12.07 6.29 -17.18
CA LYS A 21 -13.49 6.60 -16.93
C LYS A 21 -14.28 6.78 -18.23
N GLN A 22 -13.64 7.28 -19.28
CA GLN A 22 -14.25 7.53 -20.59
C GLN A 22 -14.36 6.26 -21.45
N GLN A 23 -13.71 5.15 -21.07
CA GLN A 23 -13.84 3.89 -21.80
C GLN A 23 -15.25 3.33 -21.71
N ASN A 24 -15.75 2.85 -22.85
CA ASN A 24 -17.13 2.39 -23.02
C ASN A 24 -17.33 0.91 -22.67
N THR A 25 -16.28 0.08 -22.81
CA THR A 25 -16.34 -1.36 -22.56
C THR A 25 -15.49 -1.76 -21.37
N GLU A 26 -15.82 -2.89 -20.74
CA GLU A 26 -15.02 -3.46 -19.66
C GLU A 26 -13.68 -4.00 -20.19
N GLU A 27 -13.64 -4.49 -21.42
CA GLU A 27 -12.43 -4.92 -22.12
C GLU A 27 -11.44 -3.76 -22.28
N ASP A 28 -11.89 -2.60 -22.79
CA ASP A 28 -11.04 -1.41 -22.95
C ASP A 28 -10.53 -0.90 -21.60
N ARG A 29 -11.40 -0.93 -20.57
CA ARG A 29 -11.00 -0.59 -19.19
C ARG A 29 -9.91 -1.53 -18.67
N ARG A 30 -10.06 -2.84 -18.90
CA ARG A 30 -9.08 -3.85 -18.48
C ARG A 30 -7.76 -3.68 -19.23
N GLN A 31 -7.80 -3.43 -20.54
CA GLN A 31 -6.61 -3.18 -21.34
C GLN A 31 -5.87 -1.94 -20.84
N HIS A 32 -6.59 -0.83 -20.61
CA HIS A 32 -6.02 0.40 -20.08
C HIS A 32 -5.41 0.23 -18.67
N ILE A 33 -6.05 -0.57 -17.81
CA ILE A 33 -5.48 -0.93 -16.50
C ILE A 33 -4.20 -1.75 -16.67
N SER A 34 -4.14 -2.64 -17.67
CA SER A 34 -2.94 -3.47 -17.89
C SER A 34 -1.74 -2.63 -18.31
N GLU A 35 -1.97 -1.55 -19.05
CA GLU A 35 -0.93 -0.65 -19.57
C GLU A 35 -0.51 0.41 -18.54
N THR A 36 -1.47 1.03 -17.86
CA THR A 36 -1.22 2.18 -16.98
C THR A 36 -1.22 1.85 -15.49
N HIS A 37 -1.86 0.74 -15.11
CA HIS A 37 -2.18 0.37 -13.73
C HIS A 37 -3.03 1.42 -12.98
N VAL A 38 -3.82 2.21 -13.70
CA VAL A 38 -4.65 3.29 -13.13
C VAL A 38 -6.14 3.01 -13.33
N ARG A 39 -6.94 3.35 -12.30
CA ARG A 39 -8.42 3.33 -12.34
C ARG A 39 -8.97 4.67 -11.85
N TRP A 40 -10.19 5.00 -12.24
CA TRP A 40 -10.89 6.15 -11.68
C TRP A 40 -11.33 5.89 -10.24
N SER A 41 -11.24 6.92 -9.41
CA SER A 41 -11.81 7.00 -8.06
C SER A 41 -12.35 8.40 -7.86
N GLU A 42 -13.47 8.55 -7.16
CA GLU A 42 -14.03 9.87 -6.85
C GLU A 42 -13.08 10.75 -6.03
N MET A 43 -12.14 10.15 -5.30
CA MET A 43 -11.11 10.89 -4.56
C MET A 43 -10.21 11.73 -5.47
N LEU A 44 -10.02 11.36 -6.74
CA LEU A 44 -9.21 12.11 -7.71
C LEU A 44 -9.81 13.49 -8.05
N ARG A 45 -11.10 13.72 -7.76
CA ARG A 45 -11.78 15.01 -7.97
C ARG A 45 -11.37 16.06 -6.95
N LEU A 46 -10.88 15.64 -5.79
CA LEU A 46 -10.53 16.55 -4.70
C LEU A 46 -9.25 17.31 -5.09
N PRO A 47 -9.28 18.66 -5.11
CA PRO A 47 -8.14 19.45 -5.59
C PRO A 47 -6.92 19.32 -4.67
N TYR A 48 -7.14 19.02 -3.39
CA TYR A 48 -6.11 18.81 -2.38
C TYR A 48 -5.59 17.37 -2.30
N TYR A 49 -6.27 16.42 -2.95
CA TYR A 49 -5.92 15.01 -2.80
C TYR A 49 -4.98 14.55 -3.91
N ASP A 50 -3.82 14.07 -3.49
CA ASP A 50 -2.80 13.44 -4.33
C ASP A 50 -2.70 11.96 -3.96
N LEU A 51 -3.26 11.06 -4.78
CA LEU A 51 -3.24 9.62 -4.50
C LEU A 51 -1.83 9.05 -4.40
N ILE A 52 -0.85 9.62 -5.11
CA ILE A 52 0.50 9.08 -5.14
C ILE A 52 1.19 9.34 -3.80
N ARG A 53 0.88 10.47 -3.16
CA ARG A 53 1.46 10.87 -1.87
C ARG A 53 0.62 10.49 -0.66
N HIS A 54 -0.71 10.46 -0.81
CA HIS A 54 -1.65 10.30 0.31
C HIS A 54 -2.23 8.88 0.42
N LEU A 55 -2.01 8.00 -0.58
CA LEU A 55 -2.30 6.57 -0.43
C LEU A 55 -1.20 5.91 0.41
N VAL A 56 -1.11 6.31 1.68
CA VAL A 56 -0.33 5.57 2.66
C VAL A 56 -1.11 4.30 2.95
N VAL A 57 -0.54 3.15 2.64
CA VAL A 57 -1.12 1.88 3.06
C VAL A 57 -0.98 1.83 4.59
N ASP A 58 -2.09 2.13 5.27
CA ASP A 58 -2.14 2.19 6.71
C ASP A 58 -1.68 0.83 7.30
N PRO A 59 -0.71 0.84 8.23
CA PRO A 59 -0.33 -0.34 8.99
C PRO A 59 -1.52 -1.14 9.53
N MET A 60 -2.62 -0.48 9.91
CA MET A 60 -3.84 -1.14 10.39
C MET A 60 -4.48 -2.01 9.31
N HIS A 61 -4.65 -1.50 8.09
CA HIS A 61 -5.21 -2.29 6.99
C HIS A 61 -4.29 -3.47 6.61
N ASN A 62 -2.97 -3.25 6.60
CA ASN A 62 -2.01 -4.33 6.35
C ASN A 62 -2.03 -5.41 7.44
N LEU A 63 -2.32 -5.04 8.68
CA LEU A 63 -2.51 -5.98 9.78
C LEU A 63 -3.76 -6.83 9.55
N PHE A 64 -4.90 -6.20 9.25
CA PHE A 64 -6.18 -6.91 9.05
C PHE A 64 -6.24 -7.73 7.76
N LEU A 65 -5.59 -7.28 6.69
CA LEU A 65 -5.49 -8.03 5.42
C LEU A 65 -4.50 -9.20 5.51
N GLY A 66 -3.82 -9.40 6.64
CA GLY A 66 -2.84 -10.47 6.84
C GLY A 66 -1.51 -10.25 6.10
N ILE A 67 -1.32 -9.11 5.44
CA ILE A 67 -0.09 -8.74 4.74
C ILE A 67 1.08 -8.66 5.71
N ALA A 68 0.88 -8.05 6.89
CA ALA A 68 1.90 -7.98 7.92
C ALA A 68 2.35 -9.39 8.38
N GLN A 69 1.39 -10.30 8.56
CA GLN A 69 1.69 -11.69 8.91
C GLN A 69 2.46 -12.41 7.80
N TRP A 70 2.07 -12.19 6.54
CA TRP A 70 2.75 -12.76 5.38
C TRP A 70 4.20 -12.28 5.30
N ILE A 71 4.46 -10.98 5.45
CA ILE A 71 5.82 -10.40 5.46
C ILE A 71 6.69 -11.07 6.53
N ILE A 72 6.18 -11.16 7.77
CA ILE A 72 6.92 -11.75 8.88
C ILE A 72 7.26 -13.22 8.58
N LYS A 73 6.30 -14.02 8.11
CA LYS A 73 6.52 -15.45 7.85
C LYS A 73 7.40 -15.69 6.62
N LYS A 74 7.04 -15.09 5.48
CA LYS A 74 7.63 -15.38 4.17
C LYS A 74 8.92 -14.63 3.89
N LEU A 75 9.05 -13.39 4.34
CA LEU A 75 10.26 -12.62 4.08
C LEU A 75 11.25 -12.72 5.24
N TRP A 76 10.76 -12.66 6.49
CA TRP A 76 11.67 -12.53 7.64
C TRP A 76 12.08 -13.88 8.24
N ILE A 77 11.13 -14.78 8.50
CA ILE A 77 11.45 -16.10 9.05
C ILE A 77 12.10 -16.98 7.97
N GLU A 78 11.45 -17.16 6.82
CA GLU A 78 12.02 -17.95 5.71
C GLU A 78 13.32 -17.33 5.16
N GLY A 79 13.46 -16.00 5.22
CA GLY A 79 14.69 -15.29 4.84
C GLY A 79 15.77 -15.25 5.93
N ASN A 80 15.61 -16.00 7.04
CA ASN A 80 16.53 -16.05 8.18
C ASN A 80 16.92 -14.67 8.74
N LYS A 81 16.02 -13.69 8.68
CA LYS A 81 16.22 -12.35 9.26
C LYS A 81 15.81 -12.30 10.72
N ILE A 82 14.84 -13.13 11.13
CA ILE A 82 14.29 -13.18 12.48
C ILE A 82 14.10 -14.63 12.89
N SER A 83 14.55 -14.95 14.10
CA SER A 83 14.39 -16.26 14.72
C SER A 83 13.22 -16.31 15.70
N LYS A 84 12.88 -17.52 16.18
CA LYS A 84 11.86 -17.69 17.21
C LYS A 84 12.22 -16.97 18.52
N ALA A 85 13.50 -16.91 18.88
CA ALA A 85 13.97 -16.21 20.07
C ALA A 85 13.73 -14.69 19.96
N ASP A 86 13.90 -14.13 18.76
CA ASP A 86 13.64 -12.71 18.52
C ASP A 86 12.14 -12.39 18.69
N LEU A 87 11.25 -13.28 18.25
CA LEU A 87 9.81 -13.14 18.44
C LEU A 87 9.42 -13.14 19.93
N GLU A 88 10.05 -13.99 20.75
CA GLU A 88 9.82 -14.02 22.21
C GLU A 88 10.29 -12.71 22.88
N ILE A 89 11.40 -12.13 22.41
CA ILE A 89 11.87 -10.83 22.87
C ILE A 89 10.88 -9.72 22.49
N MET A 90 10.38 -9.74 21.25
CA MET A 90 9.37 -8.78 20.77
C MET A 90 8.09 -8.86 21.59
N GLU A 91 7.60 -10.07 21.89
CA GLU A 91 6.41 -10.28 22.71
C GLU A 91 6.59 -9.73 24.13
N ARG A 92 7.75 -10.01 24.76
CA ARG A 92 8.06 -9.51 26.11
C ARG A 92 8.09 -7.99 26.14
N LYS A 93 8.69 -7.36 25.12
CA LYS A 93 8.72 -5.89 24.98
C LYS A 93 7.32 -5.32 24.77
N ALA A 94 6.51 -5.92 23.90
CA ALA A 94 5.15 -5.47 23.63
C ALA A 94 4.27 -5.49 24.89
N LYS A 95 4.38 -6.54 25.70
CA LYS A 95 3.68 -6.64 27.01
C LYS A 95 4.13 -5.57 28.01
N GLY A 96 5.38 -5.13 27.93
CA GLY A 96 5.93 -4.07 28.79
C GLY A 96 5.58 -2.65 28.34
N THR A 97 5.17 -2.47 27.08
CA THR A 97 4.78 -1.17 26.53
C THR A 97 3.38 -0.81 27.04
N LYS A 98 3.28 0.20 27.89
CA LYS A 98 1.99 0.83 28.22
C LYS A 98 1.61 1.76 27.08
N ILE A 99 0.50 1.51 26.42
CA ILE A 99 -0.06 2.44 25.43
C ILE A 99 -0.84 3.51 26.20
N PRO A 100 -0.48 4.80 26.08
CA PRO A 100 -1.24 5.90 26.65
C PRO A 100 -2.71 5.88 26.21
N ALA A 101 -3.62 6.18 27.15
CA ALA A 101 -5.06 6.15 26.90
C ALA A 101 -5.55 7.32 26.00
N ASP A 102 -4.69 8.31 25.75
CA ASP A 102 -4.91 9.50 24.93
C ASP A 102 -4.44 9.34 23.47
N LEU A 103 -3.97 8.15 23.08
CA LEU A 103 -3.72 7.81 21.68
C LEU A 103 -5.04 7.39 21.00
N GLY A 104 -5.79 8.39 20.53
CA GLY A 104 -7.01 8.24 19.73
C GLY A 104 -7.35 9.52 18.99
#